data_AF-A0A7X7Z3C3-F1
#
_entry.id   AF-A0A7X7Z3C3-F1
#
_cell.length_a   1.000
_cell.length_b   1.000
_cell.length_c   1.000
_cell.angle_alpha   90.00
_cell.angle_beta   90.00
_cell.angle_gamma   90.00
#
_symmetry.space_group_name_H-M   'P 1'
#
loop_
_entity.id
_entity.type
_entity.pdbx_description
1 polymer ?
#
loop_
_entity_poly.entity_id
_entity_poly.type
_entity_poly.pdbx_seq_one_letter_code
_entity_poly.pdbx_strand_id
1 'polypeptide(L)'
;MKGFSLVELMIVIAIIGILALIAMPNYVNLRVSAYNASAGSSGHNARTEQEIYKSIHNTYAGDLSSLLAIDRNLTDDPEMTFVFGNCNNSGYTFTVKHNRGDTYYRFSK
;
A
#
# COMPACT_ATOMS: atom_id res chain seq x y z
N MET A 1 -27.68 -27.90 -41.53
CA MET A 1 -27.00 -27.12 -40.47
C MET A 1 -27.15 -25.66 -40.86
N LYS A 2 -27.87 -24.85 -40.06
CA LYS A 2 -27.99 -23.41 -40.34
C LYS A 2 -26.68 -22.78 -39.87
N GLY A 3 -25.80 -22.49 -40.84
CA GLY A 3 -24.53 -21.81 -40.59
C GLY A 3 -24.77 -20.35 -40.27
N PHE A 4 -23.95 -19.82 -39.36
CA PHE A 4 -23.94 -18.42 -38.95
C PHE A 4 -23.70 -17.50 -40.16
N SER A 5 -24.38 -16.36 -40.23
CA SER A 5 -24.14 -15.40 -41.33
C SER A 5 -22.77 -14.74 -41.18
N LEU A 6 -22.04 -14.59 -42.29
CA LEU A 6 -20.81 -13.79 -42.35
C LEU A 6 -21.03 -12.37 -41.81
N VAL A 7 -22.21 -11.80 -42.09
CA VAL A 7 -22.58 -10.46 -41.63
C VAL A 7 -22.81 -10.42 -40.11
N GLU A 8 -23.38 -11.48 -39.52
CA GLU A 8 -23.53 -11.58 -38.06
C GLU A 8 -22.15 -11.59 -37.39
N LEU A 9 -21.18 -12.34 -37.94
CA LEU A 9 -19.84 -12.40 -37.37
C LEU A 9 -19.11 -11.06 -37.49
N MET A 10 -19.30 -10.34 -38.61
CA MET A 10 -18.67 -9.03 -38.86
C MET A 10 -19.13 -7.95 -37.87
N ILE A 11 -20.40 -7.92 -37.49
CA ILE A 11 -20.91 -6.96 -36.52
C ILE A 11 -20.35 -7.29 -35.12
N VAL A 12 -20.22 -8.57 -34.78
CA VAL A 12 -19.66 -9.00 -33.49
C VAL A 12 -18.21 -8.54 -33.31
N ILE A 13 -17.35 -8.75 -34.31
CA ILE A 13 -15.96 -8.26 -34.26
C ILE A 13 -15.86 -6.73 -34.24
N ALA A 14 -16.75 -6.04 -34.95
CA ALA A 14 -16.81 -4.57 -34.93
C ALA A 14 -17.15 -4.05 -33.52
N ILE A 15 -18.14 -4.65 -32.84
CA ILE A 15 -18.53 -4.27 -31.47
C ILE A 15 -17.43 -4.63 -30.47
N ILE A 16 -16.81 -5.81 -30.57
CA ILE A 16 -15.67 -6.20 -29.70
C ILE A 16 -14.50 -5.22 -29.88
N GLY A 17 -14.23 -4.77 -31.10
CA GLY A 17 -13.20 -3.75 -31.38
C GLY A 17 -13.48 -2.40 -30.70
N ILE A 18 -14.73 -1.94 -30.71
CA ILE A 18 -15.14 -0.70 -30.03
C ILE A 18 -15.04 -0.86 -28.50
N LEU A 19 -15.53 -1.98 -27.96
CA LEU A 19 -15.49 -2.26 -26.52
C LEU A 19 -14.06 -2.38 -26.01
N ALA A 20 -13.17 -3.05 -26.74
CA ALA A 20 -11.76 -3.20 -26.36
C ALA A 20 -11.02 -1.84 -26.29
N LEU A 21 -11.39 -0.88 -27.14
CA LEU A 21 -10.80 0.46 -27.16
C LEU A 21 -11.22 1.30 -25.93
N ILE A 22 -12.48 1.16 -25.49
CA ILE A 22 -13.03 1.89 -24.33
C ILE A 22 -12.66 1.19 -23.01
N ALA A 23 -12.42 -0.12 -23.05
CA ALA A 23 -12.17 -0.96 -21.88
C ALA A 23 -10.74 -0.88 -21.33
N MET A 24 -10.07 0.28 -21.38
CA MET A 24 -8.87 0.51 -20.55
C MET A 24 -9.30 1.02 -19.17
N PRO A 25 -9.47 0.14 -18.15
CA PRO A 25 -9.55 0.60 -16.78
C PRO A 25 -8.23 1.25 -16.42
N ASN A 26 -8.28 2.34 -15.66
CA ASN A 26 -7.10 3.02 -15.14
C ASN A 26 -6.43 2.17 -14.03
N TYR A 27 -5.86 1.05 -14.44
CA TYR A 27 -5.25 0.03 -13.60
C TYR A 27 -4.03 0.57 -12.85
N VAL A 28 -3.34 1.55 -13.43
CA VAL A 28 -2.20 2.22 -12.81
C VAL A 28 -2.63 2.95 -11.53
N ASN A 29 -3.69 3.77 -11.60
CA ASN A 29 -4.16 4.52 -10.44
C ASN A 29 -4.75 3.62 -9.35
N LEU A 30 -5.39 2.51 -9.73
CA LEU A 30 -5.87 1.51 -8.78
C LEU A 30 -4.71 0.85 -8.02
N ARG A 31 -3.61 0.52 -8.71
CA ARG A 31 -2.42 -0.03 -8.07
C ARG A 31 -1.76 0.96 -7.12
N VAL A 32 -1.59 2.21 -7.54
CA VAL A 32 -1.03 3.27 -6.68
C VAL A 32 -1.88 3.46 -5.42
N SER A 33 -3.21 3.46 -5.56
CA SER A 33 -4.13 3.53 -4.42
C SER A 33 -3.98 2.34 -3.46
N ALA A 34 -3.80 1.12 -3.99
CA ALA A 34 -3.54 -0.07 -3.18
C ALA A 34 -2.20 0.02 -2.42
N TYR A 35 -1.14 0.51 -3.06
CA TYR A 35 0.15 0.74 -2.42
C TYR A 35 0.06 1.79 -1.30
N ASN A 36 -0.68 2.88 -1.54
CA ASN A 36 -0.94 3.90 -0.53
C ASN A 36 -1.74 3.33 0.66
N ALA A 37 -2.75 2.51 0.41
CA ALA A 37 -3.53 1.85 1.46
C ALA A 37 -2.68 0.89 2.29
N SER A 38 -1.79 0.13 1.65
CA SER A 38 -0.81 -0.72 2.33
C SER A 38 0.10 0.11 3.25
N ALA A 39 0.64 1.25 2.77
CA ALA A 39 1.51 2.11 3.57
C ALA A 39 0.80 2.69 4.80
N GLY A 40 -0.47 3.08 4.64
CA GLY A 40 -1.31 3.50 5.75
C GLY A 40 -1.49 2.39 6.78
N SER A 41 -1.81 1.18 6.33
CA SER A 41 -1.98 0.01 7.20
C SER A 41 -0.70 -0.32 7.97
N SER A 42 0.45 -0.39 7.30
CA SER A 42 1.73 -0.66 7.96
C SER A 42 2.09 0.42 8.99
N GLY A 43 1.75 1.69 8.71
CA GLY A 43 1.93 2.77 9.68
C GLY A 43 1.03 2.65 10.91
N HIS A 44 -0.21 2.17 10.77
CA HIS A 44 -1.09 1.88 11.91
C HIS A 44 -0.59 0.72 12.76
N ASN A 45 -0.04 -0.33 12.12
CA ASN A 45 0.60 -1.43 12.83
C ASN A 45 1.83 -0.94 13.60
N ALA A 46 2.72 -0.18 12.95
CA ALA A 46 3.90 0.41 13.59
C ALA A 46 3.53 1.31 14.79
N ARG A 47 2.42 2.06 14.70
CA ARG A 47 1.90 2.84 15.83
C ARG A 47 1.49 1.96 17.02
N THR A 48 0.86 0.83 16.76
CA THR A 48 0.46 -0.12 17.81
C THR A 48 1.70 -0.73 18.46
N GLU A 49 2.69 -1.08 17.65
CA GLU A 49 3.95 -1.64 18.14
C GLU A 49 4.80 -0.63 18.92
N GLN A 50 4.76 0.66 18.55
CA GLN A 50 5.37 1.73 19.35
C GLN A 50 4.82 1.74 20.78
N GLU A 51 3.50 1.53 20.95
CA GLU A 51 2.88 1.47 22.28
C GLU A 51 3.28 0.20 23.05
N ILE A 52 3.45 -0.92 22.36
CA ILE A 52 3.95 -2.16 22.97
C ILE A 52 5.42 -1.99 23.39
N TYR A 53 6.25 -1.46 22.50
CA TYR A 53 7.67 -1.21 22.76
C TYR A 53 7.85 -0.28 23.97
N LYS A 54 7.03 0.77 24.05
CA LYS A 54 6.94 1.71 25.17
C LYS A 54 6.64 1.01 26.50
N SER A 55 5.71 0.07 26.50
CA SER A 55 5.33 -0.71 27.70
C SER A 55 6.50 -1.52 28.26
N ILE A 56 7.38 -2.02 27.38
CA ILE A 56 8.49 -2.90 27.75
C ILE A 56 9.77 -2.10 28.10
N HIS A 57 10.09 -1.08 27.30
CA HIS A 57 11.37 -0.36 27.36
C HIS A 57 11.26 1.05 27.96
N ASN A 58 10.06 1.45 28.40
CA ASN A 58 9.71 2.79 28.87
C ASN A 58 9.93 3.94 27.87
N THR A 59 10.56 3.71 26.71
CA THR A 59 10.77 4.69 25.62
C THR A 59 10.12 4.24 24.32
N TYR A 60 9.87 5.14 23.39
CA TYR A 60 9.48 4.79 22.02
C TYR A 60 10.69 4.40 21.16
N ALA A 61 10.47 3.52 20.17
CA ALA A 61 11.51 3.04 19.26
C ALA A 61 11.88 4.12 18.24
N GLY A 62 13.19 4.37 18.11
CA GLY A 62 13.76 5.36 17.19
C GLY A 62 14.16 4.81 15.83
N ASP A 63 14.03 3.51 15.62
CA ASP A 63 14.49 2.82 14.42
C ASP A 63 13.60 1.60 14.11
N LEU A 64 13.67 1.14 12.88
CA LEU A 64 12.87 0.01 12.40
C LEU A 64 13.29 -1.32 13.05
N SER A 65 14.58 -1.50 13.36
CA SER A 65 15.08 -2.76 13.94
C SER A 65 14.53 -2.99 15.35
N SER A 66 14.40 -1.93 16.15
CA SER A 66 13.77 -1.96 17.46
C SER A 66 12.27 -2.32 17.41
N LEU A 67 11.57 -1.88 16.37
CA LEU A 67 10.16 -2.25 16.12
C LEU A 67 10.02 -3.68 15.61
N LEU A 68 10.89 -4.12 14.71
CA LEU A 68 10.91 -5.50 14.19
C LEU A 68 11.22 -6.56 15.25
N ALA A 69 11.75 -6.14 16.41
CA ALA A 69 11.88 -7.01 17.58
C ALA A 69 10.52 -7.32 18.25
N ILE A 70 9.50 -6.48 18.02
CA ILE A 70 8.11 -6.68 18.48
C ILE A 70 7.31 -7.43 17.41
N ASP A 71 7.27 -6.92 16.16
CA ASP A 71 6.60 -7.58 15.04
C ASP A 71 7.49 -7.60 13.79
N ARG A 72 7.82 -8.80 13.31
CA ARG A 72 8.67 -9.00 12.13
C ARG A 72 7.97 -8.71 10.80
N ASN A 73 6.64 -8.59 10.80
CA ASN A 73 5.85 -8.45 9.59
C ASN A 73 5.70 -7.00 9.11
N LEU A 74 6.23 -6.01 9.84
CA LEU A 74 6.26 -4.61 9.39
C LEU A 74 6.98 -4.42 8.05
N THR A 75 7.90 -5.33 7.71
CA THR A 75 8.68 -5.34 6.46
C THR A 75 8.32 -6.48 5.52
N ASP A 76 7.12 -7.06 5.64
CA ASP A 76 6.66 -8.10 4.70
C ASP A 76 6.62 -7.57 3.25
N ASP A 77 6.35 -6.27 3.10
CA ASP A 77 6.52 -5.56 1.84
C ASP A 77 7.93 -4.90 1.77
N PRO A 78 8.82 -5.37 0.87
CA PRO A 78 10.19 -4.86 0.79
C PRO A 78 10.28 -3.46 0.16
N GLU A 79 9.20 -2.94 -0.39
CA GLU A 79 9.12 -1.60 -0.98
C GLU A 79 8.62 -0.55 0.01
N MET A 80 8.34 -0.93 1.27
CA MET A 80 8.00 -0.02 2.36
C MET A 80 9.23 0.66 2.94
N THR A 81 9.17 1.99 3.04
CA THR A 81 10.19 2.81 3.70
C THR A 81 9.61 3.43 4.96
N PHE A 82 10.33 3.24 6.07
CA PHE A 82 10.07 3.90 7.34
C PHE A 82 11.18 4.92 7.62
N VAL A 83 10.78 6.16 7.91
CA VAL A 83 11.70 7.22 8.31
C VAL A 83 11.31 7.71 9.70
N PHE A 84 12.17 7.46 10.68
CA PHE A 84 11.96 7.88 12.07
C PHE A 84 12.50 9.29 12.28
N GLY A 85 11.74 10.09 13.02
CA GLY A 85 12.15 11.40 13.50
C GLY A 85 12.55 11.33 14.97
N ASN A 86 12.09 12.29 15.76
CA ASN A 86 12.31 12.28 17.21
C ASN A 86 11.46 11.18 17.85
N CYS A 87 12.10 10.27 18.59
CA CYS A 87 11.48 9.22 19.38
C CYS A 87 12.14 9.18 20.77
N ASN A 88 11.34 9.30 21.82
CA ASN A 88 11.84 9.38 23.20
C ASN A 88 10.78 8.91 24.21
N ASN A 89 10.95 9.26 25.48
CA ASN A 89 10.04 8.88 26.55
C ASN A 89 8.69 9.64 26.56
N SER A 90 8.51 10.66 25.73
CA SER A 90 7.31 11.49 25.71
C SER A 90 6.52 11.37 24.41
N GLY A 91 7.16 10.97 23.32
CA GLY A 91 6.50 10.85 22.03
C GLY A 91 7.38 10.22 20.96
N TYR A 92 6.78 10.07 19.78
CA TYR A 92 7.46 9.60 18.58
C TYR A 92 6.97 10.34 17.35
N THR A 93 7.80 10.34 16.31
CA THR A 93 7.42 10.76 14.97
C THR A 93 8.02 9.78 13.98
N PHE A 94 7.21 9.28 13.04
CA PHE A 94 7.72 8.50 11.93
C PHE A 94 6.87 8.73 10.68
N THR A 95 7.47 8.48 9.52
CA THR A 95 6.81 8.60 8.22
C THR A 95 6.93 7.28 7.50
N VAL A 96 5.83 6.82 6.90
CA VAL A 96 5.76 5.59 6.11
C VAL A 96 5.39 5.95 4.68
N LYS A 97 6.08 5.33 3.72
CA LYS A 97 5.74 5.42 2.30
C LYS A 97 6.06 4.09 1.62
N HIS A 98 5.16 3.65 0.74
CA HIS A 98 5.46 2.62 -0.23
C HIS A 98 6.20 3.25 -1.43
N ASN A 99 7.30 2.66 -1.90
CA ASN A 99 8.13 3.21 -2.97
C ASN A 99 7.34 3.51 -4.26
N ARG A 100 6.35 2.64 -4.55
CA ARG A 100 5.43 2.76 -5.70
C ARG A 100 4.14 3.54 -5.41
N GLY A 101 3.97 3.96 -4.16
CA GLY A 101 2.92 4.87 -3.75
C GLY A 101 3.35 6.32 -3.95
N ASP A 102 2.38 7.22 -3.95
CA ASP A 102 2.62 8.66 -4.11
C ASP A 102 2.49 9.42 -2.78
N THR A 103 1.87 8.81 -1.78
CA THR A 103 1.53 9.48 -0.51
C THR A 103 2.50 9.12 0.61
N TYR A 104 2.84 10.12 1.42
CA TYR A 104 3.58 9.94 2.67
C TYR A 104 2.62 9.98 3.86
N TYR A 105 2.67 8.96 4.72
CA TYR A 105 1.85 8.88 5.92
C TYR A 105 2.71 9.22 7.13
N ARG A 106 2.43 10.36 7.76
CA ARG A 106 3.12 10.81 8.97
C ARG A 106 2.31 10.46 10.21
N PHE A 107 2.97 9.82 11.16
CA PHE A 107 2.41 9.48 12.47
C PHE A 107 3.19 10.19 13.56
N SER A 108 2.48 10.68 14.57
CA SER A 108 3.07 11.30 15.75
C SER A 108 2.20 11.08 16.97
N LYS A 109 2.84 11.06 18.13
CA LYS A 109 2.20 11.07 19.45
C LYS A 109 2.91 12.06 20.36
#